data_AF-A0AAN1WKN3-F1
#
_entry.id   AF-A0AAN1WKN3-F1
#
_cell.length_a   1.000
_cell.length_b   1.000
_cell.length_c   1.000
_cell.angle_alpha   90.00
_cell.angle_beta   90.00
_cell.angle_gamma   90.00
#
_symmetry.space_group_name_H-M   'P 1'
#
loop_
_entity.id
_entity.type
_entity.pdbx_description
1 polymer ?
#
loop_
_entity_poly.entity_id
_entity_poly.type
_entity_poly.pdbx_seq_one_letter_code
_entity_poly.pdbx_strand_id
1 'polypeptide(L)'
;MSTALDVKKITLQWPAFAKQPINSFKLPESHLSFRLDVAEQRDLAPEDYVGYEVDLNSDELFYQYLYGFQSKEKPFLYLALGDSGFDVLQKGGGYSGGIYVSIAIARIQNIPSVTDVRNCNELEQAVQHIFDEENDGEMLGPDFCWVTVEDKKFLRENATHKRSDPRYIFSLPIDHRHILTFNCSFGGYVPIGEPLPQALFDALMDGVKEFLSYVQLEKIEG
;
A
#
# COMPACT_ATOMS: atom_id res chain seq x y z
N MET A 1 15.56 16.07 31.98
CA MET A 1 15.47 14.69 32.48
C MET A 1 14.80 13.88 31.39
N SER A 2 15.48 12.87 30.85
CA SER A 2 14.91 11.98 29.82
C SER A 2 13.97 11.00 30.51
N THR A 3 12.67 11.12 30.23
CA THR A 3 11.71 10.05 30.54
C THR A 3 11.94 8.95 29.52
N ALA A 4 12.92 8.09 29.78
CA ALA A 4 12.98 6.80 29.12
C ALA A 4 11.65 6.10 29.44
N LEU A 5 10.77 6.02 28.44
CA LEU A 5 9.62 5.14 28.48
C LEU A 5 10.19 3.74 28.73
N ASP A 6 9.98 3.21 29.94
CA ASP A 6 10.17 1.78 30.21
C ASP A 6 9.23 1.05 29.24
N VAL A 7 9.79 0.62 28.10
CA VAL A 7 9.05 -0.06 27.05
C VAL A 7 8.68 -1.44 27.59
N LYS A 8 7.62 -1.49 28.40
CA LYS A 8 6.89 -2.71 28.72
C LYS A 8 6.58 -3.38 27.38
N LYS A 9 7.05 -4.62 27.21
CA LYS A 9 6.82 -5.48 26.04
C LYS A 9 5.47 -5.19 25.39
N ILE A 10 5.47 -4.45 24.29
CA ILE A 10 4.25 -4.10 23.55
C ILE A 10 3.83 -5.36 22.81
N THR A 11 2.69 -5.91 23.19
CA THR A 11 2.03 -6.98 22.44
C THR A 11 0.88 -6.33 21.68
N LEU A 12 1.03 -6.19 20.37
CA LEU A 12 -0.03 -5.75 19.48
C LEU A 12 -0.98 -6.93 19.26
N GLN A 13 -2.28 -6.74 19.53
CA GLN A 13 -3.30 -7.73 19.22
C GLN A 13 -4.03 -7.31 17.95
N TRP A 14 -3.72 -7.98 16.86
CA TRP A 14 -4.33 -7.75 15.56
C TRP A 14 -5.59 -8.60 15.43
N PRO A 15 -6.64 -8.13 14.75
CA PRO A 15 -7.66 -9.03 14.25
C PRO A 15 -6.97 -10.07 13.36
N ALA A 16 -7.28 -11.36 13.56
CA ALA A 16 -6.75 -12.39 12.66
C ALA A 16 -7.30 -12.12 11.26
N PHE A 17 -6.43 -11.69 10.33
CA PHE A 17 -6.79 -11.42 8.92
C PHE A 17 -7.51 -12.61 8.26
N ALA A 18 -7.24 -13.83 8.75
CA ALA A 18 -7.94 -15.05 8.34
C ALA A 18 -9.46 -15.06 8.53
N LYS A 19 -10.04 -14.11 9.29
CA LYS A 19 -11.49 -14.00 9.52
C LYS A 19 -12.16 -12.91 8.68
N GLN A 20 -11.42 -12.16 7.85
CA GLN A 20 -12.01 -11.13 7.00
C GLN A 20 -12.53 -11.73 5.68
N PRO A 21 -13.56 -11.14 5.05
CA PRO A 21 -14.01 -11.57 3.74
C PRO A 21 -12.88 -11.49 2.72
N ILE A 22 -12.99 -12.25 1.62
CA ILE A 22 -12.01 -12.22 0.54
C ILE A 22 -12.51 -11.23 -0.51
N ASN A 23 -11.73 -10.17 -0.78
CA ASN A 23 -11.92 -9.36 -1.98
C ASN A 23 -11.15 -9.99 -3.13
N SER A 24 -11.72 -9.88 -4.33
CA SER A 24 -11.26 -10.59 -5.52
C SER A 24 -11.53 -9.73 -6.74
N PHE A 25 -10.46 -9.32 -7.43
CA PHE A 25 -10.48 -8.43 -8.59
C PHE A 25 -9.96 -9.19 -9.80
N LYS A 26 -10.77 -9.23 -10.86
CA LYS A 26 -10.33 -9.71 -12.17
C LYS A 26 -9.48 -8.62 -12.80
N LEU A 27 -8.22 -8.97 -13.07
CA LEU A 27 -7.28 -8.19 -13.85
C LEU A 27 -7.15 -8.85 -15.24
N PRO A 28 -6.56 -8.17 -16.24
CA PRO A 28 -6.50 -8.70 -17.60
C PRO A 28 -5.82 -10.07 -17.73
N GLU A 29 -4.73 -10.29 -16.98
CA GLU A 29 -3.92 -11.51 -17.05
C GLU A 29 -3.98 -12.35 -15.76
N SER A 30 -4.55 -11.78 -14.69
CA SER A 30 -4.51 -12.38 -13.37
C SER A 30 -5.76 -12.11 -12.55
N HIS A 31 -5.92 -12.89 -11.50
CA HIS A 31 -6.89 -12.66 -10.45
C HIS A 31 -6.15 -12.21 -9.20
N LEU A 32 -6.47 -11.02 -8.70
CA LEU A 32 -5.94 -10.49 -7.45
C LEU A 32 -6.94 -10.75 -6.35
N SER A 33 -6.54 -11.47 -5.31
CA SER A 33 -7.35 -11.61 -4.11
C SER A 33 -6.57 -11.35 -2.82
N PHE A 34 -7.28 -10.85 -1.81
CA PHE A 34 -6.75 -10.62 -0.47
C PHE A 34 -7.86 -10.65 0.56
N ARG A 35 -7.52 -11.02 1.80
CA ARG A 35 -8.47 -11.14 2.92
C ARG A 35 -8.67 -9.79 3.57
N LEU A 36 -9.66 -9.02 3.11
CA LEU A 36 -10.07 -7.75 3.69
C LEU A 36 -11.58 -7.50 3.53
N ASP A 37 -12.12 -6.55 4.28
CA ASP A 37 -13.45 -5.98 4.01
C ASP A 37 -13.34 -4.59 3.34
N VAL A 38 -12.73 -4.55 2.15
CA VAL A 38 -12.72 -3.33 1.31
C VAL A 38 -14.08 -3.13 0.61
N ALA A 39 -14.88 -4.20 0.53
CA ALA A 39 -16.21 -4.19 -0.08
C ALA A 39 -17.14 -3.18 0.61
N GLU A 40 -17.13 -3.10 1.95
CA GLU A 40 -17.98 -2.16 2.68
C GLU A 40 -17.72 -0.68 2.29
N GLN A 41 -16.46 -0.25 2.22
CA GLN A 41 -16.14 1.14 1.84
C GLN A 41 -16.49 1.45 0.39
N ARG A 42 -16.25 0.50 -0.51
CA ARG A 42 -16.68 0.66 -1.90
C ARG A 42 -18.19 0.71 -2.03
N ASP A 43 -18.94 -0.12 -1.30
CA ASP A 43 -20.39 -0.13 -1.39
C ASP A 43 -21.00 1.21 -0.91
N LEU A 44 -20.29 1.95 -0.06
CA LEU A 44 -20.64 3.30 0.37
C LEU A 44 -20.30 4.40 -0.64
N ALA A 45 -19.22 4.23 -1.42
CA ALA A 45 -18.74 5.20 -2.41
C ALA A 45 -18.21 4.49 -3.68
N PRO A 46 -19.09 3.82 -4.46
CA PRO A 46 -18.66 2.96 -5.57
C PRO A 46 -18.02 3.73 -6.72
N GLU A 47 -18.27 5.03 -6.82
CA GLU A 47 -17.62 5.93 -7.78
C GLU A 47 -16.12 6.16 -7.52
N ASP A 48 -15.68 5.99 -6.28
CA ASP A 48 -14.30 6.28 -5.86
C ASP A 48 -13.36 5.08 -6.05
N TYR A 49 -13.91 3.88 -6.30
CA TYR A 49 -13.14 2.64 -6.39
C TYR A 49 -13.50 1.83 -7.62
N VAL A 50 -12.52 1.06 -8.10
CA VAL A 50 -12.73 0.20 -9.25
C VAL A 50 -13.60 -1.02 -8.91
N GLY A 51 -14.43 -1.43 -9.87
CA GLY A 51 -15.22 -2.65 -9.79
C GLY A 51 -14.37 -3.92 -9.82
N TYR A 52 -15.00 -5.06 -9.50
CA TYR A 52 -14.33 -6.37 -9.49
C TYR A 52 -13.93 -6.88 -10.87
N GLU A 53 -14.50 -6.33 -11.94
CA GLU A 53 -14.17 -6.72 -13.32
C GLU A 53 -13.62 -5.49 -14.05
N VAL A 54 -12.29 -5.33 -14.02
CA VAL A 54 -11.63 -4.23 -14.71
C VAL A 54 -10.60 -4.75 -15.70
N ASP A 55 -10.75 -4.34 -16.95
CA ASP A 55 -9.68 -4.45 -17.92
C ASP A 55 -8.75 -3.25 -17.80
N LEU A 56 -7.60 -3.43 -17.15
CA LEU A 56 -6.58 -2.40 -17.01
C LEU A 56 -6.00 -1.92 -18.36
N ASN A 57 -6.23 -2.67 -19.44
CA ASN A 57 -5.82 -2.30 -20.79
C ASN A 57 -6.87 -1.50 -21.55
N SER A 58 -8.11 -1.47 -21.08
CA SER A 58 -9.15 -0.62 -21.64
C SER A 58 -8.98 0.80 -21.14
N ASP A 59 -8.53 1.72 -22.01
CA ASP A 59 -8.43 3.14 -21.67
C ASP A 59 -9.77 3.73 -21.22
N GLU A 60 -10.88 3.27 -21.80
CA GLU A 60 -12.23 3.72 -21.42
C GLU A 60 -12.57 3.35 -19.97
N LEU A 61 -12.39 2.08 -19.60
CA LEU A 61 -12.66 1.60 -18.23
C LEU A 61 -11.62 2.13 -17.26
N PHE A 62 -10.35 2.19 -17.65
CA PHE A 62 -9.28 2.71 -16.81
C PHE A 62 -9.53 4.17 -16.43
N TYR A 63 -9.89 5.02 -17.41
CA TYR A 63 -10.08 6.45 -17.14
C TYR A 63 -11.35 6.79 -16.35
N GLN A 64 -12.29 5.85 -16.22
CA GLN A 64 -13.48 6.02 -15.40
C GLN A 64 -13.14 6.06 -13.90
N TYR A 65 -12.08 5.37 -13.48
CA TYR A 65 -11.76 5.14 -12.07
C TYR A 65 -10.45 5.83 -11.64
N LEU A 66 -10.08 6.93 -12.30
CA LEU A 66 -8.88 7.68 -11.93
C LEU A 66 -9.05 8.32 -10.56
N TYR A 67 -8.14 7.97 -9.65
CA TYR A 67 -8.09 8.58 -8.33
C TYR A 67 -7.85 10.08 -8.44
N GLY A 68 -8.70 10.90 -7.79
CA GLY A 68 -8.47 12.34 -7.64
C GLY A 68 -8.45 13.16 -8.94
N PHE A 69 -9.21 12.77 -9.97
CA PHE A 69 -9.31 13.52 -11.25
C PHE A 69 -7.97 13.72 -11.97
N GLN A 70 -7.11 12.70 -11.98
CA GLN A 70 -5.83 12.77 -12.69
C GLN A 70 -5.99 13.06 -14.19
N SER A 71 -5.09 13.89 -14.73
CA SER A 71 -4.98 14.08 -16.18
C SER A 71 -4.48 12.79 -16.84
N LYS A 72 -5.12 12.41 -17.95
CA LYS A 72 -4.73 11.25 -18.78
C LYS A 72 -3.30 11.34 -19.31
N GLU A 73 -2.75 12.54 -19.37
CA GLU A 73 -1.40 12.81 -19.89
C GLU A 73 -0.29 12.54 -18.87
N LYS A 74 -0.64 12.23 -17.61
CA LYS A 74 0.37 11.90 -16.60
C LYS A 74 1.19 10.67 -17.01
N PRO A 75 2.50 10.65 -16.68
CA PRO A 75 3.37 9.52 -17.01
C PRO A 75 2.98 8.23 -16.30
N PHE A 76 2.20 8.33 -15.22
CA PHE A 76 1.56 7.25 -14.51
C PHE A 76 0.15 7.65 -14.05
N LEU A 77 -0.71 6.67 -13.80
CA LEU A 77 -2.07 6.87 -13.30
C LEU A 77 -2.41 5.90 -12.19
N TYR A 78 -3.18 6.34 -11.20
CA TYR A 78 -3.62 5.54 -10.07
C TYR A 78 -5.11 5.15 -10.18
N LEU A 79 -5.37 3.86 -9.95
CA LEU A 79 -6.70 3.31 -9.73
C LEU A 79 -6.82 2.87 -8.28
N ALA A 80 -7.77 3.43 -7.53
CA ALA A 80 -8.04 2.96 -6.18
C ALA A 80 -8.81 1.63 -6.20
N LEU A 81 -8.25 0.60 -5.56
CA LEU A 81 -8.93 -0.68 -5.31
C LEU A 81 -9.69 -0.65 -3.98
N GLY A 82 -9.14 0.08 -3.02
CA GLY A 82 -9.84 0.54 -1.83
C GLY A 82 -8.99 0.61 -0.59
N ASP A 83 -9.62 0.97 0.52
CA ASP A 83 -8.94 1.29 1.77
C ASP A 83 -9.35 0.33 2.88
N SER A 84 -8.45 0.13 3.83
CA SER A 84 -8.70 -0.64 5.04
C SER A 84 -8.01 -0.02 6.24
N GLY A 85 -8.68 -0.06 7.39
CA GLY A 85 -8.17 0.44 8.65
C GLY A 85 -8.22 -0.63 9.72
N PHE A 86 -7.16 -0.77 10.51
CA PHE A 86 -7.11 -1.67 11.66
C PHE A 86 -6.73 -0.91 12.90
N ASP A 87 -7.63 -0.89 13.87
CA ASP A 87 -7.32 -0.40 15.20
C ASP A 87 -6.44 -1.41 15.93
N VAL A 88 -5.38 -0.89 16.55
CA VAL A 88 -4.45 -1.68 17.34
C VAL A 88 -4.51 -1.22 18.78
N LEU A 89 -4.90 -2.14 19.65
CA LEU A 89 -5.01 -1.91 21.08
C LEU A 89 -3.70 -2.31 21.76
N GLN A 90 -3.04 -1.36 22.41
CA GLN A 90 -1.93 -1.67 23.30
C GLN A 90 -2.45 -2.40 24.55
N LYS A 91 -1.96 -3.62 24.78
CA LYS A 91 -2.25 -4.37 26.02
C LYS A 91 -1.80 -3.58 27.25
N GLY A 92 -2.75 -3.13 28.07
CA GLY A 92 -2.48 -2.32 29.27
C GLY A 92 -3.07 -0.90 29.26
N GLY A 93 -3.73 -0.48 28.16
CA GLY A 93 -4.73 0.60 28.19
C GLY A 93 -4.22 2.04 28.15
N GLY A 94 -3.10 2.33 27.47
CA GLY A 94 -2.55 3.69 27.37
C GLY A 94 -2.74 4.38 26.02
N TYR A 95 -2.49 3.67 24.92
CA TYR A 95 -2.52 4.23 23.56
C TYR A 95 -3.29 3.30 22.60
N SER A 96 -4.12 3.91 21.75
CA SER A 96 -4.78 3.27 20.61
C SER A 96 -4.28 3.96 19.33
N GLY A 97 -3.60 3.19 18.49
CA GLY A 97 -3.21 3.63 17.15
C GLY A 97 -3.90 2.78 16.10
N GLY A 98 -3.70 3.12 14.83
CA GLY A 98 -4.27 2.40 13.71
C GLY A 98 -3.27 2.23 12.58
N ILE A 99 -3.47 1.18 11.81
CA ILE A 99 -2.81 1.02 10.50
C ILE A 99 -3.85 1.26 9.44
N TYR A 100 -3.54 2.19 8.55
CA TYR A 100 -4.35 2.49 7.39
C TYR A 100 -3.61 1.99 6.17
N VAL A 101 -4.30 1.21 5.35
CA VAL A 101 -3.77 0.62 4.12
C VAL A 101 -4.66 1.05 2.98
N SER A 102 -4.12 1.87 2.09
CA SER A 102 -4.72 2.18 0.80
C SER A 102 -4.15 1.27 -0.27
N ILE A 103 -5.02 0.68 -1.07
CA ILE A 103 -4.67 -0.29 -2.11
C ILE A 103 -4.99 0.33 -3.46
N ALA A 104 -4.01 0.38 -4.35
CA ALA A 104 -4.18 0.94 -5.68
C ALA A 104 -3.38 0.18 -6.74
N ILE A 105 -3.70 0.44 -8.00
CA ILE A 105 -2.90 0.02 -9.15
C ILE A 105 -2.33 1.28 -9.81
N ALA A 106 -1.01 1.36 -9.90
CA ALA A 106 -0.34 2.34 -10.75
C ALA A 106 -0.13 1.76 -12.16
N ARG A 107 -0.65 2.43 -13.19
CA ARG A 107 -0.34 2.14 -14.60
C ARG A 107 0.78 3.07 -15.06
N ILE A 108 1.91 2.50 -15.42
CA ILE A 108 3.03 3.19 -16.05
C ILE A 108 2.72 3.36 -17.54
N GLN A 109 2.96 4.56 -18.07
CA GLN A 109 2.69 4.87 -19.48
C GLN A 109 3.89 5.49 -20.18
N ASN A 110 4.39 6.61 -19.66
CA ASN A 110 5.38 7.44 -20.35
C ASN A 110 6.55 7.82 -19.43
N ILE A 111 7.00 6.91 -18.58
CA ILE A 111 8.20 7.12 -17.78
C ILE A 111 9.42 6.81 -18.66
N PRO A 112 10.35 7.76 -18.86
CA PRO A 112 11.52 7.53 -19.71
C PRO A 112 12.33 6.32 -19.26
N SER A 113 12.68 5.44 -20.21
CA SER A 113 13.49 4.23 -19.99
C SER A 113 12.82 3.12 -19.16
N VAL A 114 11.55 3.26 -18.80
CA VAL A 114 10.76 2.20 -18.17
C VAL A 114 9.83 1.58 -19.21
N THR A 115 10.04 0.30 -19.49
CA THR A 115 9.31 -0.49 -20.48
C THR A 115 8.68 -1.75 -19.87
N ASP A 116 9.30 -2.30 -18.83
CA ASP A 116 8.84 -3.51 -18.15
C ASP A 116 9.12 -3.43 -16.63
N VAL A 117 8.08 -3.09 -15.85
CA VAL A 117 8.19 -2.98 -14.38
C VAL A 117 8.38 -4.33 -13.68
N ARG A 118 8.36 -5.46 -14.39
CA ARG A 118 8.77 -6.76 -13.83
C ARG A 118 10.30 -6.83 -13.66
N ASN A 119 11.04 -6.00 -14.40
CA ASN A 119 12.46 -5.79 -14.15
C ASN A 119 12.63 -4.95 -12.88
N CYS A 120 13.39 -5.48 -11.90
CA CYS A 120 13.60 -4.80 -10.63
C CYS A 120 14.15 -3.37 -10.77
N ASN A 121 15.07 -3.13 -11.70
CA ASN A 121 15.67 -1.81 -11.89
C ASN A 121 14.68 -0.83 -12.49
N GLU A 122 13.86 -1.27 -13.44
CA GLU A 122 12.83 -0.43 -14.07
C GLU A 122 11.67 -0.17 -13.10
N LEU A 123 11.34 -1.12 -12.22
CA LEU A 123 10.38 -0.90 -11.13
C LEU A 123 10.87 0.21 -10.19
N GLU A 124 12.11 0.13 -9.74
CA GLU A 124 12.69 1.14 -8.83
C GLU A 124 12.73 2.52 -9.50
N GLN A 125 13.07 2.60 -10.77
CA GLN A 125 13.02 3.84 -11.55
C GLN A 125 11.59 4.39 -11.68
N ALA A 126 10.61 3.53 -11.95
CA ALA A 126 9.21 3.94 -12.04
C ALA A 126 8.71 4.50 -10.71
N VAL A 127 8.99 3.80 -9.60
CA VAL A 127 8.56 4.21 -8.25
C VAL A 127 9.30 5.48 -7.80
N GLN A 128 10.60 5.63 -8.09
CA GLN A 128 11.33 6.89 -7.85
C GLN A 128 10.68 8.06 -8.59
N HIS A 129 10.33 7.88 -9.87
CA HIS A 129 9.69 8.93 -10.65
C HIS A 129 8.32 9.32 -10.08
N ILE A 130 7.53 8.33 -9.64
CA ILE A 130 6.26 8.60 -8.97
C ILE A 130 6.49 9.39 -7.68
N PHE A 131 7.44 8.96 -6.84
CA PHE A 131 7.79 9.69 -5.62
C PHE A 131 8.19 11.15 -5.91
N ASP A 132 9.05 11.38 -6.90
CA ASP A 132 9.52 12.73 -7.25
C ASP A 132 8.38 13.65 -7.72
N GLU A 133 7.38 13.10 -8.42
CA GLU A 133 6.19 13.84 -8.88
C GLU A 133 5.16 14.08 -7.77
N GLU A 134 5.08 13.20 -6.77
CA GLU A 134 4.16 13.33 -5.64
C GLU A 134 4.74 14.05 -4.43
N ASN A 135 6.07 14.11 -4.31
CA ASN A 135 6.73 14.75 -3.20
C ASN A 135 6.70 16.27 -3.37
N ASP A 136 5.89 16.93 -2.56
CA ASP A 136 5.78 18.38 -2.45
C ASP A 136 6.95 19.04 -1.68
N GLY A 137 7.98 18.26 -1.35
CA GLY A 137 9.16 18.68 -0.58
C GLY A 137 9.07 18.36 0.91
N GLU A 138 8.01 17.68 1.35
CA GLU A 138 7.77 17.39 2.75
C GLU A 138 8.06 15.91 3.13
N MET A 139 8.16 15.02 2.13
CA MET A 139 8.50 13.62 2.37
C MET A 139 9.99 13.43 2.63
N LEU A 140 10.34 12.54 3.57
CA LEU A 140 11.72 12.26 3.99
C LEU A 140 12.47 11.27 3.07
N GLY A 141 11.76 10.62 2.14
CA GLY A 141 12.25 9.53 1.31
C GLY A 141 12.74 9.93 -0.10
N PRO A 142 12.83 8.96 -1.04
CA PRO A 142 12.55 7.54 -0.82
C PRO A 142 13.82 6.81 -0.34
N ASP A 143 13.63 5.91 0.64
CA ASP A 143 14.62 4.89 1.01
C ASP A 143 14.10 3.53 0.57
N PHE A 144 14.64 3.04 -0.55
CA PHE A 144 14.17 1.81 -1.19
C PHE A 144 14.78 0.57 -0.55
N CYS A 145 13.95 -0.44 -0.33
CA CYS A 145 14.37 -1.74 0.17
C CYS A 145 13.54 -2.87 -0.44
N TRP A 146 14.20 -3.92 -0.89
CA TRP A 146 13.52 -5.12 -1.38
C TRP A 146 13.09 -6.00 -0.20
N VAL A 147 11.79 -6.27 -0.11
CA VAL A 147 11.19 -7.12 0.92
C VAL A 147 10.57 -8.33 0.27
N THR A 148 10.95 -9.53 0.71
CA THR A 148 10.31 -10.78 0.27
C THR A 148 9.29 -11.20 1.31
N VAL A 149 8.06 -11.46 0.88
CA VAL A 149 6.97 -11.98 1.71
C VAL A 149 6.42 -13.20 0.98
N GLU A 150 6.51 -14.37 1.62
CA GLU A 150 6.26 -15.66 0.98
C GLU A 150 7.12 -15.81 -0.30
N ASP A 151 6.48 -15.95 -1.45
CA ASP A 151 7.07 -16.09 -2.78
C ASP A 151 7.14 -14.76 -3.56
N LYS A 152 6.65 -13.66 -2.98
CA LYS A 152 6.52 -12.35 -3.64
C LYS A 152 7.60 -11.39 -3.21
N LYS A 153 8.17 -10.68 -4.18
CA LYS A 153 9.22 -9.69 -3.97
C LYS A 153 8.67 -8.28 -4.19
N PHE A 154 8.53 -7.54 -3.10
CA PHE A 154 8.02 -6.17 -3.07
C PHE A 154 9.18 -5.18 -3.05
N LEU A 155 9.05 -4.08 -3.77
CA LEU A 155 9.85 -2.89 -3.54
C LEU A 155 9.16 -2.05 -2.47
N ARG A 156 9.82 -1.87 -1.33
CA ARG A 156 9.34 -0.99 -0.26
C ARG A 156 9.98 0.38 -0.39
N GLU A 157 9.17 1.40 -0.33
CA GLU A 157 9.53 2.81 -0.27
C GLU A 157 9.20 3.39 1.11
N ASN A 158 10.09 4.22 1.66
CA ASN A 158 9.75 5.08 2.79
C ASN A 158 9.17 6.41 2.28
N ALA A 159 7.87 6.62 2.46
CA ALA A 159 7.15 7.83 2.04
C ALA A 159 6.73 8.70 3.24
N THR A 160 7.45 8.59 4.36
CA THR A 160 7.12 9.28 5.62
C THR A 160 7.16 10.80 5.47
N HIS A 161 6.13 11.47 5.97
CA HIS A 161 6.04 12.94 5.96
C HIS A 161 6.60 13.54 7.26
N LYS A 162 7.71 14.30 7.18
CA LYS A 162 8.35 15.09 8.27
C LYS A 162 8.46 14.47 9.69
N ARG A 163 8.29 13.15 9.85
CA ARG A 163 8.24 12.33 11.09
C ARG A 163 6.88 12.21 11.79
N SER A 164 5.87 12.99 11.42
CA SER A 164 4.56 12.94 12.10
C SER A 164 3.65 11.81 11.65
N ASP A 165 3.90 11.27 10.46
CA ASP A 165 3.08 10.20 9.87
C ASP A 165 4.00 9.20 9.15
N PRO A 166 4.49 8.17 9.88
CA PRO A 166 5.24 7.09 9.27
C PRO A 166 4.42 6.41 8.19
N ARG A 167 4.94 6.45 6.96
CA ARG A 167 4.26 5.95 5.77
C ARG A 167 5.24 5.13 4.93
N TYR A 168 4.79 3.96 4.48
CA TYR A 168 5.56 3.04 3.66
C TYR A 168 4.70 2.52 2.51
N ILE A 169 5.26 2.52 1.31
CA ILE A 169 4.58 1.99 0.13
C ILE A 169 5.25 0.68 -0.27
N PHE A 170 4.44 -0.34 -0.55
CA PHE A 170 4.90 -1.63 -1.09
C PHE A 170 4.40 -1.78 -2.51
N SER A 171 5.33 -1.89 -3.44
CA SER A 171 5.09 -1.98 -4.88
C SER A 171 5.39 -3.39 -5.37
N LEU A 172 4.39 -4.01 -6.01
CA LEU A 172 4.47 -5.35 -6.60
C LEU A 172 4.08 -5.28 -8.08
N PRO A 173 4.96 -5.64 -9.03
CA PRO A 173 4.59 -5.66 -10.44
C PRO A 173 3.57 -6.76 -10.72
N ILE A 174 2.48 -6.42 -11.41
CA ILE A 174 1.43 -7.34 -11.84
C ILE A 174 1.75 -7.88 -13.23
N ASP A 175 2.09 -6.95 -14.14
CA ASP A 175 2.51 -7.22 -15.51
C ASP A 175 3.63 -6.24 -15.92
N HIS A 176 3.88 -6.09 -17.22
CA HIS A 176 4.93 -5.22 -17.74
C HIS A 176 4.72 -3.72 -17.47
N ARG A 177 3.52 -3.26 -17.15
CA ARG A 177 3.22 -1.83 -16.98
C ARG A 177 2.39 -1.48 -15.75
N HIS A 178 1.82 -2.45 -15.05
CA HIS A 178 0.99 -2.23 -13.87
C HIS A 178 1.71 -2.66 -12.59
N ILE A 179 1.61 -1.81 -11.57
CA ILE A 179 2.17 -2.02 -10.23
C ILE A 179 1.03 -2.00 -9.23
N LEU A 180 0.85 -3.08 -8.47
CA LEU A 180 -0.01 -3.10 -7.29
C LEU A 180 0.71 -2.38 -6.16
N THR A 181 0.09 -1.34 -5.61
CA THR A 181 0.64 -0.53 -4.53
C THR A 181 -0.17 -0.68 -3.26
N PHE A 182 0.52 -0.86 -2.15
CA PHE A 182 -0.04 -0.83 -0.80
C PHE A 182 0.59 0.33 -0.05
N ASN A 183 -0.16 1.40 0.16
CA ASN A 183 0.29 2.55 0.93
C ASN A 183 -0.16 2.37 2.39
N CYS A 184 0.80 2.09 3.26
CA CYS A 184 0.59 1.80 4.66
C CYS A 184 1.03 3.00 5.51
N SER A 185 0.10 3.60 6.27
CA SER A 185 0.41 4.64 7.25
C SER A 185 0.09 4.20 8.67
N PHE A 186 0.85 4.72 9.64
CA PHE A 186 0.72 4.40 11.05
C PHE A 186 0.28 5.63 11.84
N GLY A 187 -0.98 5.67 12.27
CA GLY A 187 -1.55 6.79 13.00
C GLY A 187 -1.77 6.52 14.48
N GLY A 188 -1.68 7.54 15.33
CA GLY A 188 -2.19 7.51 16.71
C GLY A 188 -1.36 6.76 17.76
N TYR A 189 -0.23 6.16 17.41
CA TYR A 189 0.60 5.41 18.36
C TYR A 189 1.52 6.26 19.24
N VAL A 190 1.97 7.41 18.72
CA VAL A 190 2.89 8.33 19.39
C VAL A 190 2.39 9.76 19.22
N PRO A 191 2.71 10.68 20.16
CA PRO A 191 2.42 12.09 19.97
C PRO A 191 3.00 12.63 18.66
N ILE A 192 2.31 13.58 18.05
CA ILE A 192 2.75 14.23 16.81
C ILE A 192 4.16 14.80 17.01
N GLY A 193 5.09 14.41 16.12
CA GLY A 193 6.48 14.88 16.12
C GLY A 193 7.45 14.01 16.93
N GLU A 194 6.95 13.03 17.69
CA GLU A 194 7.80 12.04 18.36
C GLU A 194 8.14 10.89 17.41
N PRO A 195 9.39 10.39 17.41
CA PRO A 195 9.76 9.24 16.59
C PRO A 195 9.07 7.97 17.08
N LEU A 196 8.64 7.14 16.14
CA LEU A 196 8.10 5.82 16.44
C LEU A 196 9.21 4.94 17.07
N PRO A 197 9.02 4.35 18.26
CA PRO A 197 10.01 3.47 18.86
C PRO A 197 10.30 2.27 17.95
N GLN A 198 11.59 1.90 17.80
CA GLN A 198 12.01 0.83 16.89
C GLN A 198 11.24 -0.49 17.11
N ALA A 199 11.06 -0.92 18.36
CA ALA A 199 10.33 -2.15 18.66
C ALA A 199 8.84 -2.09 18.26
N LEU A 200 8.23 -0.90 18.31
CA LEU A 200 6.86 -0.71 17.83
C LEU A 200 6.82 -0.69 16.31
N PHE A 201 7.78 -0.01 15.67
CA PHE A 201 7.95 -0.03 14.22
C PHE A 201 8.10 -1.46 13.69
N ASP A 202 8.98 -2.26 14.29
CA ASP A 202 9.22 -3.65 13.89
C ASP A 202 7.94 -4.48 14.00
N ALA A 203 7.18 -4.33 15.09
CA ALA A 203 5.92 -5.04 15.30
C ALA A 203 4.81 -4.61 14.31
N LEU A 204 4.73 -3.32 13.96
CA LEU A 204 3.82 -2.82 12.92
C LEU A 204 4.20 -3.36 11.55
N MET A 205 5.50 -3.38 11.25
CA MET A 205 6.04 -3.93 10.00
C MET A 205 5.81 -5.43 9.86
N ASP A 206 5.87 -6.19 10.95
CA ASP A 206 5.56 -7.62 10.94
C ASP A 206 4.08 -7.87 10.60
N GLY A 207 3.15 -7.07 11.13
CA GLY A 207 1.74 -7.19 10.74
C GLY A 207 1.45 -6.70 9.32
N VAL A 208 2.19 -5.70 8.80
CA VAL A 208 2.13 -5.36 7.37
C VAL A 208 2.62 -6.53 6.51
N LYS A 209 3.70 -7.21 6.89
CA LYS A 209 4.17 -8.41 6.16
C LYS A 209 3.18 -9.56 6.25
N GLU A 210 2.56 -9.78 7.42
CA GLU A 210 1.48 -10.76 7.57
C GLU A 210 0.32 -10.42 6.64
N PHE A 211 -0.09 -9.14 6.59
CA PHE A 211 -1.10 -8.67 5.64
C PHE A 211 -0.73 -8.96 4.19
N LEU A 212 0.48 -8.57 3.76
CA LEU A 212 0.99 -8.79 2.40
C LEU A 212 1.08 -10.29 2.04
N SER A 213 1.23 -11.19 3.02
CA SER A 213 1.25 -12.64 2.79
C SER A 213 -0.10 -13.18 2.27
N TYR A 214 -1.20 -12.49 2.55
CA TYR A 214 -2.54 -12.86 2.07
C TYR A 214 -2.84 -12.39 0.65
N VAL A 215 -1.94 -11.62 0.03
CA VAL A 215 -2.08 -11.22 -1.37
C VAL A 215 -1.83 -12.45 -2.24
N GLN A 216 -2.78 -12.77 -3.11
CA GLN A 216 -2.69 -13.84 -4.08
C GLN A 216 -2.86 -13.26 -5.49
N LEU A 217 -1.92 -13.60 -6.37
CA LEU A 217 -1.97 -13.30 -7.80
C LEU A 217 -2.00 -14.62 -8.54
N GLU A 218 -3.16 -14.98 -9.08
CA GLU A 218 -3.34 -16.20 -9.85
C GLU A 218 -3.40 -15.85 -11.33
N LYS A 219 -2.74 -16.61 -12.20
CA LYS A 219 -2.91 -16.42 -13.65
C LYS A 219 -4.28 -16.92 -14.07
N ILE A 220 -4.94 -16.20 -14.96
CA ILE A 220 -6.16 -16.70 -15.58
C ILE A 220 -5.75 -17.80 -16.57
N GLU A 221 -6.08 -19.06 -16.25
CA GLU A 221 -5.96 -20.16 -17.21
C GLU A 221 -7.05 -19.99 -18.27
N GLY A 222 -6.63 -19.91 -19.54
CA GLY A 222 -7.52 -19.76 -20.71
C GLY A 222 -8.07 -21.07 -21.23
#